data_AF-A0AAD6UIW4-F1
#
_entry.id   AF-A0AAD6UIW4-F1
#
_cell.length_a   1.000
_cell.length_b   1.000
_cell.length_c   1.000
_cell.angle_alpha   90.00
_cell.angle_beta   90.00
_cell.angle_gamma   90.00
#
_symmetry.space_group_name_H-M   'P 1'
#
loop_
_entity.id
_entity.type
_entity.pdbx_description
1 polymer ?
#
loop_
_entity_poly.entity_id
_entity_poly.type
_entity_poly.pdbx_seq_one_letter_code
_entity_poly.pdbx_strand_id
1 'polypeptide(L)'
;MPSFFSKALKRMSGSKKSETKPAAAAGEEPTLSIQPHPAKSNDPADLQPPQTGGLASNPNDQAFHARDPHVPSAQVMAGLEQPKTREELQARAAELNK
;
A
#
# COMPACT_ATOMS: atom_id res chain seq x y z
N MET A 1 -11.66 24.17 36.38
CA MET A 1 -11.50 23.02 35.46
C MET A 1 -12.83 22.78 34.75
N PRO A 2 -13.13 23.43 33.61
CA PRO A 2 -14.43 23.28 32.95
C PRO A 2 -14.57 21.91 32.26
N SER A 3 -15.45 21.11 32.85
CA SER A 3 -16.19 19.90 32.45
C SER A 3 -16.23 19.49 30.96
N PHE A 4 -15.37 18.54 30.59
CA PHE A 4 -15.39 17.79 29.32
C PHE A 4 -16.72 17.05 29.02
N PHE A 5 -17.51 16.71 30.05
CA PHE A 5 -18.79 16.02 29.88
C PHE A 5 -19.89 16.85 29.21
N SER A 6 -19.82 18.19 29.33
CA SER A 6 -20.83 19.09 28.74
C SER A 6 -20.77 19.15 27.20
N LYS A 7 -19.61 18.82 26.61
CA LYS A 7 -19.40 18.83 25.15
C LYS A 7 -19.96 17.58 24.46
N ALA A 8 -20.08 16.47 25.19
CA ALA A 8 -20.68 15.23 24.70
C ALA A 8 -22.21 15.32 24.67
N LEU A 9 -22.84 15.85 25.72
CA LEU A 9 -24.30 15.95 25.78
C LEU A 9 -24.87 16.94 24.75
N LYS A 10 -24.13 18.02 24.44
CA LYS A 10 -24.52 19.01 23.42
C LYS A 10 -24.50 18.46 21.98
N ARG A 11 -23.84 17.33 21.73
CA ARG A 11 -23.85 16.65 20.43
C ARG A 11 -25.04 15.69 20.26
N MET A 12 -25.67 15.25 21.35
CA MET A 12 -26.79 14.30 21.32
C MET A 12 -28.18 14.95 21.34
N SER A 13 -28.29 16.25 21.64
CA SER A 13 -29.58 16.96 21.65
C SER A 13 -29.95 17.64 20.32
N GLY A 14 -29.23 17.34 19.23
CA GLY A 14 -29.58 17.82 17.89
C GLY A 14 -30.68 16.98 17.26
N SER A 15 -31.92 17.16 17.71
CA SER A 15 -33.10 16.60 17.04
C SER A 15 -33.28 17.25 15.67
N LYS A 16 -32.75 16.60 14.61
CA LYS A 16 -33.11 16.93 13.24
C LYS A 16 -34.58 16.54 13.02
N LYS A 17 -35.47 17.53 13.01
CA LYS A 17 -36.82 17.39 12.44
C LYS A 17 -36.68 16.91 10.99
N SER A 18 -37.14 15.70 10.72
CA SER A 18 -37.36 15.20 9.37
C SER A 18 -38.61 15.87 8.81
N GLU A 19 -38.43 16.90 7.97
CA GLU A 19 -39.51 17.38 7.12
C GLU A 19 -39.74 16.38 5.98
N THR A 20 -40.89 15.70 6.02
CA THR A 20 -41.46 14.95 4.90
C THR A 20 -41.81 15.93 3.78
N LYS A 21 -41.01 15.93 2.70
CA LYS A 21 -41.28 16.65 1.46
C LYS A 21 -42.21 15.80 0.57
N PRO A 22 -43.25 16.38 -0.07
CA PRO A 22 -44.21 15.61 -0.86
C PRO A 22 -43.60 15.12 -2.18
N ALA A 23 -44.17 14.03 -2.69
CA ALA A 23 -43.77 13.36 -3.92
C ALA A 23 -44.17 14.17 -5.18
N ALA A 24 -43.33 14.01 -6.20
CA ALA A 24 -43.56 14.25 -7.63
C ALA A 24 -43.69 15.70 -8.14
N ALA A 25 -42.57 16.23 -8.62
CA ALA A 25 -42.52 17.04 -9.84
C ALA A 25 -41.46 16.43 -10.76
N ALA A 26 -41.86 16.09 -11.97
CA ALA A 26 -40.98 15.58 -13.02
C ALA A 26 -39.90 16.62 -13.37
N GLY A 27 -38.67 16.16 -13.58
CA GLY A 27 -37.81 16.78 -14.60
C GLY A 27 -36.43 17.30 -14.22
N GLU A 28 -35.84 17.02 -13.04
CA GLU A 28 -34.44 17.39 -12.78
C GLU A 28 -33.69 16.24 -12.10
N GLU A 29 -33.04 15.40 -12.91
CA GLU A 29 -32.07 14.43 -12.41
C GLU A 29 -30.88 15.18 -11.80
N PRO A 30 -30.33 14.73 -10.65
CA PRO A 30 -29.13 15.33 -10.09
C PRO A 30 -27.99 15.23 -11.12
N THR A 31 -27.56 16.39 -11.62
CA THR A 31 -26.44 16.47 -12.56
C THR A 31 -25.15 16.23 -11.79
N LEU A 32 -24.58 15.04 -11.90
CA LEU A 32 -23.29 14.70 -11.29
C LEU A 32 -22.17 15.18 -12.21
N SER A 33 -21.39 16.14 -11.72
CA SER A 33 -20.14 16.56 -12.39
C SER A 33 -19.13 15.43 -12.26
N ILE A 34 -18.85 14.76 -13.37
CA ILE A 34 -17.79 13.76 -13.46
C ILE A 34 -16.48 14.54 -13.51
N GLN A 35 -15.70 14.48 -12.45
CA GLN A 35 -14.34 15.02 -12.47
C GLN A 35 -13.52 14.22 -13.49
N PRO A 36 -12.60 14.86 -14.24
CA PRO A 36 -11.71 14.14 -15.13
C PRO A 36 -10.94 13.08 -14.34
N HIS A 37 -10.77 11.89 -14.92
CA HIS A 37 -9.94 10.87 -14.32
C HIS A 37 -8.53 11.45 -14.16
N PRO A 38 -7.92 11.32 -12.98
CA PRO A 38 -6.61 11.93 -12.73
C PRO A 38 -5.51 11.30 -13.60
N ALA A 39 -5.70 10.06 -14.06
CA ALA A 39 -4.87 9.41 -15.07
C ALA A 39 -5.35 9.78 -16.48
N LYS A 40 -4.46 10.35 -17.28
CA LYS A 40 -4.68 10.64 -18.70
C LYS A 40 -4.28 9.48 -19.60
N SER A 41 -3.53 8.52 -19.04
CA SER A 41 -2.97 7.37 -19.75
C SER A 41 -3.30 6.06 -19.04
N ASN A 42 -3.27 4.93 -19.77
CA ASN A 42 -3.38 3.57 -19.22
C ASN A 42 -2.02 3.10 -18.64
N ASP A 43 -1.29 4.00 -17.99
CA ASP A 43 -0.01 3.71 -17.36
C ASP A 43 -0.19 3.87 -15.83
N PRO A 44 0.06 2.83 -15.03
CA PRO A 44 -0.03 2.93 -13.56
C PRO A 44 0.95 3.95 -12.95
N ALA A 45 1.94 4.45 -13.69
CA ALA A 45 2.88 5.46 -13.22
C ALA A 45 2.32 6.91 -13.26
N ASP A 46 1.26 7.18 -14.03
CA ASP A 46 0.73 8.54 -14.25
C ASP A 46 0.17 9.20 -12.98
N LEU A 47 -0.27 8.39 -12.02
CA LEU A 47 -0.82 8.85 -10.73
C LEU A 47 0.21 8.88 -9.60
N GLN A 48 1.42 8.38 -9.84
CA GLN A 48 2.41 8.28 -8.77
C GLN A 48 3.08 9.66 -8.56
N PRO A 49 3.08 10.19 -7.33
CA PRO A 49 3.87 11.38 -7.05
C PRO A 49 5.34 11.09 -7.35
N PRO A 50 6.12 12.07 -7.83
CA PRO A 50 7.54 11.88 -8.09
C PRO A 50 8.20 11.32 -6.84
N GLN A 51 8.67 10.07 -6.90
CA GLN A 51 9.29 9.40 -5.77
C GLN A 51 10.68 9.99 -5.58
N THR A 52 10.77 11.02 -4.75
CA THR A 52 12.03 11.70 -4.40
C THR A 52 12.86 10.94 -3.34
N GLY A 53 12.58 9.65 -3.12
CA GLY A 53 13.29 8.81 -2.16
C GLY A 53 12.90 7.33 -2.26
N GLY A 54 13.74 6.45 -1.70
CA GLY A 54 13.56 5.00 -1.74
C GLY A 54 14.29 4.33 -2.92
N LEU A 55 13.99 3.07 -3.19
CA LEU A 55 14.68 2.28 -4.24
C LEU A 55 14.58 2.90 -5.65
N ALA A 56 13.61 3.79 -5.88
CA ALA A 56 13.41 4.50 -7.14
C ALA A 56 14.30 5.76 -7.31
N SER A 57 14.96 6.25 -6.25
CA SER A 57 15.72 7.51 -6.31
C SER A 57 17.09 7.36 -6.97
N ASN A 58 17.67 6.16 -6.95
CA ASN A 58 18.92 5.86 -7.64
C ASN A 58 18.62 5.01 -8.87
N PRO A 59 18.92 5.48 -10.10
CA PRO A 59 18.66 4.71 -11.31
C PRO A 59 19.40 3.36 -11.33
N ASN A 60 20.50 3.23 -10.58
CA ASN A 60 21.27 1.99 -10.49
C ASN A 60 20.63 0.93 -9.57
N ASP A 61 19.74 1.34 -8.66
CA ASP A 61 19.13 0.44 -7.66
C ASP A 61 17.71 0.00 -8.06
N GLN A 62 17.21 0.44 -9.22
CA GLN A 62 15.90 0.07 -9.72
C GLN A 62 15.82 -1.43 -10.07
N ALA A 63 14.66 -2.05 -9.84
CA ALA A 63 14.44 -3.48 -10.03
C ALA A 63 14.79 -4.01 -11.44
N PHE A 64 14.69 -3.17 -12.47
CA PHE A 64 15.00 -3.50 -13.87
C PHE A 64 16.41 -3.05 -14.32
N HIS A 65 17.17 -2.43 -13.42
CA HIS A 65 18.56 -1.99 -13.64
C HIS A 65 19.58 -2.84 -12.88
N ALA A 66 19.13 -3.87 -12.15
CA ALA A 66 20.02 -4.86 -11.58
C ALA A 66 20.84 -5.48 -12.73
N ARG A 67 22.17 -5.52 -12.55
CA ARG A 67 23.08 -6.22 -13.47
C ARG A 67 22.61 -7.66 -13.70
N ASP A 68 23.17 -8.30 -14.73
CA ASP A 68 23.07 -9.75 -14.91
C ASP A 68 23.29 -10.49 -13.56
N PRO A 69 22.69 -11.67 -13.38
CA PRO A 69 22.85 -12.47 -12.17
C PRO A 69 24.32 -12.54 -11.78
N HIS A 70 24.64 -12.08 -10.56
CA HIS A 70 26.03 -12.05 -10.11
C HIS A 70 26.59 -13.47 -10.02
N VAL A 71 27.58 -13.77 -10.87
CA VAL A 71 28.36 -15.01 -10.80
C VAL A 71 29.52 -14.80 -9.82
N PRO A 72 29.59 -15.54 -8.70
CA PRO A 72 30.68 -15.40 -7.74
C PRO A 72 32.05 -15.69 -8.35
N SER A 73 33.09 -14.99 -7.87
CA SER A 73 34.47 -15.28 -8.27
C SER A 73 34.96 -16.61 -7.71
N ALA A 74 36.01 -17.19 -8.30
CA ALA A 74 36.59 -18.45 -7.85
C ALA A 74 37.04 -18.43 -6.37
N GLN A 75 37.49 -17.28 -5.88
CA GLN A 75 37.85 -17.09 -4.47
C GLN A 75 36.64 -17.20 -3.55
N VAL A 76 35.50 -16.62 -3.95
CA VAL A 76 34.25 -16.71 -3.19
C VAL A 76 33.75 -18.16 -3.20
N MET A 77 33.77 -18.82 -4.37
CA MET A 77 33.32 -20.21 -4.47
C MET A 77 34.14 -21.18 -3.61
N ALA A 78 35.46 -20.96 -3.48
CA ALA A 78 36.32 -21.80 -2.64
C ALA A 78 36.05 -21.69 -1.13
N GLY A 79 35.49 -20.56 -0.69
CA GLY A 79 35.11 -20.34 0.72
C GLY A 79 33.72 -20.86 1.08
N LEU A 80 32.94 -21.33 0.11
CA LEU A 80 31.59 -21.84 0.36
C LEU A 80 31.63 -23.27 0.91
N GLU A 81 30.75 -23.55 1.87
CA GLU A 81 30.52 -24.89 2.38
C GLU A 81 29.95 -25.79 1.27
N GLN A 82 30.24 -27.09 1.33
CA GLN A 82 29.59 -28.04 0.45
C GLN A 82 28.09 -28.13 0.76
N PRO A 83 27.23 -28.31 -0.25
CA PRO A 83 25.80 -28.48 -0.02
C PRO A 83 25.55 -29.71 0.84
N LYS A 84 24.79 -29.53 1.92
CA LYS A 84 24.40 -30.61 2.84
C LYS A 84 23.45 -31.59 2.14
N THR A 85 23.47 -32.83 2.59
CA THR A 85 22.55 -33.85 2.08
C THR A 85 21.11 -33.56 2.54
N ARG A 86 20.12 -34.14 1.84
CA ARG A 86 18.70 -33.93 2.15
C ARG A 86 18.35 -34.33 3.60
N GLU A 87 18.94 -35.42 4.07
CA GLU A 87 18.71 -35.95 5.42
C GLU A 87 19.27 -35.01 6.49
N GLU A 88 20.49 -34.49 6.29
CA GLU A 88 21.11 -33.51 7.18
C GLU A 88 20.31 -32.20 7.28
N LEU A 89 19.74 -31.74 6.16
CA LEU A 89 18.88 -30.55 6.14
C LEU A 89 17.58 -30.77 6.94
N GLN A 90 16.98 -31.96 6.84
CA GLN A 90 15.78 -32.31 7.61
C GLN A 90 16.07 -32.38 9.12
N ALA A 91 17.18 -33.00 9.51
CA ALA A 91 17.60 -33.07 10.91
C ALA A 91 17.83 -31.66 11.49
N ARG A 92 18.57 -30.80 10.78
CA ARG A 92 18.82 -29.41 11.21
C ARG A 92 17.53 -28.60 11.31
N ALA A 93 16.59 -28.79 10.38
CA ALA A 93 15.29 -28.13 10.46
C ALA A 93 14.50 -28.56 11.71
N ALA A 94 14.54 -29.84 12.07
CA ALA A 94 13.91 -30.32 13.30
C ALA A 94 14.60 -29.79 14.57
N GLU A 95 15.93 -29.63 14.56
CA GLU A 95 16.69 -29.03 15.66
C GLU A 95 16.35 -27.55 15.87
N LEU A 96 16.20 -26.78 14.80
CA LEU A 96 15.90 -25.35 14.86
C LEU A 96 14.45 -25.04 15.27
N ASN A 97 13.53 -25.98 15.08
CA ASN A 97 12.12 -25.82 15.46
C ASN A 97 11.83 -26.38 16.88
N LYS A 98 12.85 -26.53 17.72
CA LYS A 98 12.71 -26.80 19.15
C LYS A 98 12.52 -25.49 19.93
#